data_AF-A0A7D5GNL5-F1
#
_entry.id   AF-A0A7D5GNL5-F1
#
_cell.length_a   1.000
_cell.length_b   1.000
_cell.length_c   1.000
_cell.angle_alpha   90.00
_cell.angle_beta   90.00
_cell.angle_gamma   90.00
#
_symmetry.space_group_name_H-M   'P 1'
#
loop_
_entity.id
_entity.type
_entity.pdbx_description
1 polymer ?
#
loop_
_entity_poly.entity_id
_entity_poly.type
_entity_poly.pdbx_seq_one_letter_code
_entity_poly.pdbx_strand_id
1 'polypeptide(L)'
;MGHPFDIVSRSAEPTTNDTSTARRGVLRAGAGAAATAVGIAAFGGLAAAHFPADLDIDVAPGSDDAPINPDSRGLIPVAALATDEFDPTTEDVRYRFGAPDVVGEGGGARPAHGGHVEDVNGDGRDDLVLHFPTGETGFDGDESEARLEWERDEAGEHGLSGTDTVTIVGRRSD
;
A
#
# COMPACT_ATOMS: atom_id res chain seq x y z
N MET A 1 -33.04 -13.18 -55.83
CA MET A 1 -33.50 -14.57 -55.95
C MET A 1 -34.17 -14.95 -54.63
N GLY A 2 -35.48 -15.20 -54.64
CA GLY A 2 -36.20 -16.02 -53.64
C GLY A 2 -36.62 -15.39 -52.31
N HIS A 3 -37.89 -14.95 -52.22
CA HIS A 3 -38.70 -15.02 -50.98
C HIS A 3 -38.98 -16.50 -50.64
N PRO A 4 -39.32 -16.92 -49.39
CA PRO A 4 -40.71 -16.82 -48.93
C PRO A 4 -40.96 -16.73 -47.40
N PHE A 5 -42.18 -16.26 -47.10
CA PHE A 5 -43.11 -16.47 -45.98
C PHE A 5 -42.77 -17.45 -44.84
N ASP A 6 -43.13 -17.09 -43.60
CA ASP A 6 -44.09 -17.90 -42.83
C ASP A 6 -44.81 -17.13 -41.69
N ILE A 7 -46.06 -17.52 -41.46
CA ILE A 7 -46.99 -17.09 -40.40
C ILE A 7 -46.91 -18.14 -39.29
N VAL A 8 -47.11 -17.76 -38.02
CA VAL A 8 -48.02 -18.42 -37.04
C VAL A 8 -47.67 -18.06 -35.58
N SER A 9 -48.73 -17.61 -34.92
CA SER A 9 -48.98 -17.45 -33.49
C SER A 9 -48.59 -18.64 -32.61
N ARG A 10 -48.05 -18.41 -31.40
CA ARG A 10 -48.44 -19.22 -30.22
C ARG A 10 -48.14 -18.54 -28.89
N SER A 11 -49.20 -18.51 -28.08
CA SER A 11 -49.36 -18.00 -26.74
C SER A 11 -48.42 -18.61 -25.70
N ALA A 12 -48.00 -17.80 -24.73
CA ALA A 12 -48.03 -18.13 -23.30
C ALA A 12 -47.72 -16.86 -22.48
N GLU A 13 -48.73 -16.28 -21.84
CA GLU A 13 -48.53 -15.69 -20.51
C GLU A 13 -48.92 -16.79 -19.50
N PRO A 14 -48.24 -16.89 -18.34
CA PRO A 14 -48.79 -16.12 -17.21
C PRO A 14 -47.77 -15.59 -16.19
N THR A 15 -48.25 -14.58 -15.48
CA THR A 15 -48.00 -14.25 -14.06
C THR A 15 -46.65 -13.64 -13.66
N THR A 16 -46.69 -12.31 -13.57
CA THR A 16 -46.50 -11.51 -12.34
C THR A 16 -45.40 -11.97 -11.38
N ASN A 17 -44.30 -11.21 -11.35
CA ASN A 17 -43.76 -10.74 -10.08
C ASN A 17 -43.61 -9.22 -10.15
N ASP A 18 -44.48 -8.58 -9.39
CA ASP A 18 -44.51 -7.16 -9.08
C ASP A 18 -43.35 -6.82 -8.13
N THR A 19 -42.49 -5.89 -8.53
CA THR A 19 -41.86 -4.96 -7.58
C THR A 19 -41.57 -3.66 -8.30
N SER A 20 -42.57 -2.79 -8.31
CA SER A 20 -42.46 -1.33 -8.15
C SER A 20 -41.29 -0.65 -8.86
N THR A 21 -41.39 -0.51 -10.19
CA THR A 21 -40.62 0.49 -10.94
C THR A 21 -41.33 1.84 -10.81
N ALA A 22 -40.82 2.70 -9.93
CA ALA A 22 -41.29 4.08 -9.81
C ALA A 22 -41.05 4.85 -11.13
N ARG A 23 -42.13 5.45 -11.61
CA ARG A 23 -42.31 5.97 -12.96
C ARG A 23 -41.60 7.33 -13.14
N ARG A 24 -40.69 7.38 -14.11
CA ARG A 24 -40.04 8.62 -14.60
C ARG A 24 -41.06 9.47 -15.36
N GLY A 25 -41.49 10.58 -14.76
CA GLY A 25 -42.20 11.65 -15.46
C GLY A 25 -41.22 12.52 -16.26
N VAL A 26 -41.33 12.50 -17.59
CA VAL A 26 -40.53 13.34 -18.50
C VAL A 26 -41.32 14.62 -18.80
N LEU A 27 -40.86 15.75 -18.25
CA LEU A 27 -41.30 17.07 -18.69
C LEU A 27 -40.42 17.52 -19.85
N ARG A 28 -41.06 17.69 -21.02
CA ARG A 28 -40.47 18.30 -22.22
C ARG A 28 -40.45 19.82 -22.05
N ALA A 29 -39.30 20.47 -22.26
CA ALA A 29 -39.18 21.90 -22.51
C ALA A 29 -38.10 22.17 -23.57
N GLY A 30 -38.34 23.18 -24.41
CA GLY A 30 -37.71 23.40 -25.71
C GLY A 30 -36.29 24.00 -25.69
N ALA A 31 -35.76 24.16 -26.90
CA ALA A 31 -34.37 24.47 -27.26
C ALA A 31 -33.95 25.94 -27.05
N GLY A 32 -32.64 26.14 -26.80
CA GLY A 32 -31.91 27.42 -26.93
C GLY A 32 -30.51 27.33 -26.31
N ALA A 33 -29.44 27.41 -27.11
CA ALA A 33 -28.06 27.10 -26.73
C ALA A 33 -27.29 28.25 -26.05
N ALA A 34 -26.47 27.93 -25.05
CA ALA A 34 -25.22 28.62 -24.72
C ALA A 34 -24.28 27.66 -23.97
N ALA A 35 -23.05 27.51 -24.47
CA ALA A 35 -22.06 26.58 -23.96
C ALA A 35 -21.38 27.10 -22.67
N THR A 36 -21.41 26.29 -21.62
CA THR A 36 -20.26 26.07 -20.74
C THR A 36 -20.23 24.58 -20.38
N ALA A 37 -19.22 23.87 -20.88
CA ALA A 37 -18.90 22.55 -20.39
C ALA A 37 -18.35 22.71 -18.97
N VAL A 38 -19.20 22.62 -17.95
CA VAL A 38 -18.73 22.25 -16.62
C VAL A 38 -18.76 20.74 -16.61
N GLY A 39 -17.64 20.16 -17.06
CA GLY A 39 -17.34 18.78 -16.78
C GLY A 39 -17.31 18.63 -15.27
N ILE A 40 -18.40 18.13 -14.70
CA ILE A 40 -18.33 17.53 -13.39
C ILE A 40 -17.47 16.29 -13.61
N ALA A 41 -16.18 16.42 -13.34
CA ALA A 41 -15.36 15.26 -13.12
C ALA A 41 -16.08 14.46 -12.03
N ALA A 42 -16.75 13.37 -12.43
CA ALA A 42 -16.98 12.31 -11.49
C ALA A 42 -15.56 11.92 -11.07
N PHE A 43 -15.18 12.30 -9.85
CA PHE A 43 -14.05 11.67 -9.18
C PHE A 43 -14.45 10.20 -9.00
N GLY A 44 -14.28 9.43 -10.07
CA GLY A 44 -14.31 8.00 -10.05
C GLY A 44 -13.05 7.56 -9.35
N GLY A 45 -13.22 6.86 -8.23
CA GLY A 45 -12.12 6.25 -7.49
C GLY A 45 -11.72 7.04 -6.26
N LEU A 46 -12.58 7.09 -5.25
CA LEU A 46 -12.04 6.80 -3.91
C LEU A 46 -11.87 5.28 -3.88
N ALA A 47 -10.82 4.77 -4.52
CA ALA A 47 -10.27 3.51 -4.04
C ALA A 47 -9.90 3.82 -2.58
N ALA A 48 -10.56 3.15 -1.63
CA ALA A 48 -10.08 3.15 -0.27
C ALA A 48 -8.59 2.78 -0.37
N ALA A 49 -7.70 3.68 0.03
CA ALA A 49 -6.27 3.40 0.06
C ALA A 49 -6.09 2.25 1.07
N HIS A 50 -6.11 1.02 0.56
CA HIS A 50 -5.94 -0.17 1.36
C HIS A 50 -4.45 -0.44 1.44
N PHE A 51 -3.89 -0.11 2.58
CA PHE A 51 -2.47 -0.19 2.85
C PHE A 51 -2.29 -0.56 4.33
N PRO A 52 -1.49 -1.57 4.66
CA PRO A 52 -1.19 -2.77 3.87
C PRO A 52 -1.28 -4.06 4.73
N ALA A 53 -1.00 -5.21 4.09
CA ALA A 53 -0.75 -6.44 4.82
C ALA A 53 0.53 -6.32 5.65
N ASP A 54 0.50 -6.91 6.85
CA ASP A 54 1.57 -6.80 7.84
C ASP A 54 2.85 -7.47 7.32
N LEU A 55 3.94 -6.70 7.28
CA LEU A 55 5.30 -7.23 7.17
C LEU A 55 5.82 -7.43 8.59
N ASP A 56 6.32 -8.62 8.90
CA ASP A 56 6.99 -8.86 10.17
C ASP A 56 8.45 -8.41 10.06
N ILE A 57 8.92 -7.61 11.03
CA ILE A 57 10.22 -6.95 10.97
C ILE A 57 10.89 -6.95 12.35
N ASP A 58 12.22 -6.91 12.35
CA ASP A 58 13.05 -6.74 13.55
C ASP A 58 14.12 -5.66 13.28
N VAL A 59 14.07 -4.57 14.03
CA VAL A 59 15.00 -3.44 13.92
C VAL A 59 16.16 -3.65 14.88
N ALA A 60 17.38 -3.51 14.36
CA ALA A 60 18.60 -3.81 15.09
C ALA A 60 18.59 -5.23 15.71
N PRO A 61 18.50 -6.30 14.89
CA PRO A 61 18.35 -7.64 15.42
C PRO A 61 19.38 -8.05 16.47
N GLY A 62 18.91 -8.77 17.49
CA GLY A 62 19.70 -9.12 18.67
C GLY A 62 19.81 -8.02 19.73
N SER A 63 19.05 -6.93 19.58
CA SER A 63 18.91 -5.85 20.56
C SER A 63 17.46 -5.71 21.02
N ASP A 64 17.21 -5.82 22.33
CA ASP A 64 15.84 -5.75 22.87
C ASP A 64 15.17 -4.36 22.69
N ASP A 65 15.95 -3.27 22.72
CA ASP A 65 15.42 -1.89 22.72
C ASP A 65 15.67 -1.12 21.41
N ALA A 66 16.31 -1.77 20.43
CA ALA A 66 16.75 -1.18 19.16
C ALA A 66 17.21 0.30 19.25
N PRO A 67 18.32 0.61 19.97
CA PRO A 67 18.73 1.98 20.19
C PRO A 67 19.26 2.63 18.91
N ILE A 68 18.64 3.73 18.49
CA ILE A 68 19.01 4.47 17.28
C ILE A 68 19.52 5.85 17.68
N ASN A 69 20.70 6.21 17.21
CA ASN A 69 21.21 7.58 17.30
C ASN A 69 21.08 8.28 15.93
N PRO A 70 20.11 9.20 15.75
CA PRO A 70 19.89 9.89 14.48
C PRO A 70 21.10 10.73 14.02
N ASP A 71 21.92 11.21 14.96
CA ASP A 71 23.13 11.97 14.67
C ASP A 71 24.32 11.09 14.22
N SER A 72 24.15 9.76 14.26
CA SER A 72 25.18 8.84 13.81
C SER A 72 25.27 8.79 12.29
N ARG A 73 26.47 8.51 11.78
CA ARG A 73 26.72 8.26 10.34
C ARG A 73 26.74 6.77 10.02
N GLY A 74 26.07 5.98 10.86
CA GLY A 74 26.05 4.53 10.79
C GLY A 74 25.02 4.01 9.79
N LEU A 75 24.86 2.69 9.83
CA LEU A 75 23.75 1.99 9.19
C LEU A 75 22.92 1.34 10.30
N ILE A 76 21.61 1.29 10.11
CA ILE A 76 20.67 0.55 10.96
C ILE A 76 20.37 -0.77 10.25
N PRO A 77 20.73 -1.92 10.82
CA PRO A 77 20.31 -3.21 10.30
C PRO A 77 18.82 -3.41 10.63
N VAL A 78 18.05 -3.91 9.67
CA VAL A 78 16.64 -4.26 9.81
C VAL A 78 16.40 -5.58 9.09
N ALA A 79 15.83 -6.55 9.79
CA ALA A 79 15.37 -7.80 9.20
C ALA A 79 13.93 -7.64 8.73
N ALA A 80 13.67 -8.01 7.48
CA ALA A 80 12.33 -8.38 7.04
C ALA A 80 12.20 -9.88 7.23
N LEU A 81 11.27 -10.31 8.08
CA LEU A 81 11.13 -11.71 8.47
C LEU A 81 10.29 -12.48 7.45
N ALA A 82 10.71 -13.69 7.16
CA ALA A 82 9.96 -14.60 6.30
C ALA A 82 8.73 -15.14 7.03
N THR A 83 7.61 -15.23 6.32
CA THR A 83 6.36 -15.81 6.82
C THR A 83 5.91 -16.96 5.92
N ASP A 84 4.72 -17.52 6.17
CA ASP A 84 4.11 -18.48 5.24
C ASP A 84 3.62 -17.80 3.95
N GLU A 85 3.37 -16.50 4.01
CA GLU A 85 2.77 -15.70 2.94
C GLU A 85 3.78 -14.80 2.22
N PHE A 86 4.95 -14.54 2.81
CA PHE A 86 5.96 -13.63 2.27
C PHE A 86 7.39 -14.17 2.46
N ASP A 87 8.13 -14.28 1.36
CA ASP A 87 9.55 -14.63 1.36
C ASP A 87 10.38 -13.41 0.89
N PRO A 88 11.01 -12.66 1.81
CA PRO A 88 11.73 -11.43 1.49
C PRO A 88 12.96 -11.66 0.62
N THR A 89 13.49 -12.89 0.53
CA THR A 89 14.74 -13.20 -0.20
C THR A 89 14.52 -13.38 -1.69
N THR A 90 13.29 -13.64 -2.10
CA THR A 90 12.92 -13.88 -3.51
C THR A 90 12.35 -12.64 -4.20
N GLU A 91 12.06 -11.60 -3.42
CA GLU A 91 11.46 -10.36 -3.89
C GLU A 91 12.53 -9.31 -4.26
N ASP A 92 12.18 -8.40 -5.17
CA ASP A 92 13.04 -7.28 -5.49
C ASP A 92 13.22 -6.36 -4.27
N VAL A 93 14.47 -5.94 -4.03
CA VAL A 93 14.83 -5.06 -2.90
C VAL A 93 14.34 -3.64 -3.19
N ARG A 94 13.10 -3.36 -2.82
CA ARG A 94 12.44 -2.05 -2.98
C ARG A 94 11.90 -1.53 -1.65
N TYR A 95 12.74 -1.59 -0.62
CA TYR A 95 12.36 -1.22 0.73
C TYR A 95 12.58 0.27 1.02
N ARG A 96 11.80 0.82 1.96
CA ARG A 96 12.01 2.11 2.61
C ARG A 96 11.89 1.97 4.12
N PHE A 97 12.81 2.58 4.84
CA PHE A 97 12.86 2.51 6.30
C PHE A 97 13.00 3.88 6.95
N GLY A 98 12.34 4.08 8.09
CA GLY A 98 12.56 5.25 8.92
C GLY A 98 11.41 5.63 9.83
N ALA A 99 11.33 6.91 10.17
CA ALA A 99 10.26 7.48 10.99
C ALA A 99 8.89 7.23 10.31
N PRO A 100 7.86 6.76 11.04
CA PRO A 100 6.60 6.33 10.45
C PRO A 100 5.89 7.38 9.58
N ASP A 101 5.91 8.64 10.01
CA ASP A 101 5.35 9.77 9.27
C ASP A 101 6.15 10.07 8.00
N VAL A 102 7.48 10.09 8.09
CA VAL A 102 8.37 10.30 6.95
C VAL A 102 8.21 9.20 5.90
N VAL A 103 8.15 7.94 6.33
CA VAL A 103 7.94 6.79 5.45
C VAL A 103 6.53 6.82 4.84
N GLY A 104 5.50 7.12 5.63
CA GLY A 104 4.11 7.20 5.15
C GLY A 104 3.87 8.29 4.10
N GLU A 105 4.72 9.31 4.05
CA GLU A 105 4.73 10.35 3.01
C GLU A 105 5.60 9.99 1.77
N GLY A 106 6.17 8.79 1.73
CA GLY A 106 7.02 8.30 0.65
C GLY A 106 8.51 8.67 0.77
N GLY A 107 8.92 9.22 1.91
CA GLY A 107 10.30 9.51 2.27
C GLY A 107 11.05 8.30 2.81
N GLY A 108 12.00 8.53 3.73
CA GLY A 108 12.77 7.47 4.39
C GLY A 108 13.97 6.97 3.59
N ALA A 109 14.78 6.15 4.26
CA ALA A 109 16.04 5.64 3.74
C ALA A 109 15.83 4.46 2.79
N ARG A 110 16.66 4.39 1.75
CA ARG A 110 16.82 3.18 0.92
C ARG A 110 17.93 2.30 1.49
N PRO A 111 17.88 0.97 1.28
CA PRO A 111 18.94 0.11 1.76
C PRO A 111 20.25 0.43 1.03
N ALA A 112 21.36 0.50 1.77
CA ALA A 112 22.68 0.85 1.25
C ALA A 112 23.27 -0.22 0.30
N HIS A 113 22.75 -1.44 0.36
CA HIS A 113 23.10 -2.58 -0.49
C HIS A 113 21.97 -3.62 -0.43
N GLY A 114 22.08 -4.70 -1.21
CA GLY A 114 21.07 -5.77 -1.28
C GLY A 114 20.95 -6.68 -0.04
N GLY A 115 21.48 -6.26 1.12
CA GLY A 115 21.41 -7.04 2.35
C GLY A 115 22.19 -8.35 2.36
N HIS A 116 21.78 -9.24 3.25
CA HIS A 116 22.24 -10.62 3.40
C HIS A 116 21.12 -11.47 4.02
N VAL A 117 21.24 -12.78 3.89
CA VAL A 117 20.25 -13.75 4.38
C VAL A 117 20.72 -14.36 5.69
N GLU A 118 19.84 -14.39 6.68
CA GLU A 118 20.05 -14.96 8.01
C GLU A 118 18.69 -15.38 8.60
N ASP A 119 18.62 -16.47 9.36
CA ASP A 119 17.45 -16.84 10.19
C ASP A 119 17.61 -16.13 11.54
N VAL A 120 16.94 -14.99 11.69
CA VAL A 120 17.21 -14.03 12.76
C VAL A 120 16.38 -14.36 14.00
N ASN A 121 15.18 -14.90 13.81
CA ASN A 121 14.26 -15.28 14.88
C ASN A 121 14.37 -16.77 15.28
N GLY A 122 15.11 -17.59 14.53
CA GLY A 122 15.36 -19.00 14.81
C GLY A 122 14.19 -19.92 14.44
N ASP A 123 13.32 -19.52 13.52
CA ASP A 123 12.15 -20.29 13.10
C ASP A 123 12.44 -21.28 11.96
N GLY A 124 13.66 -21.23 11.40
CA GLY A 124 14.12 -22.07 10.30
C GLY A 124 13.75 -21.55 8.91
N ARG A 125 13.30 -20.30 8.78
CA ARG A 125 13.11 -19.59 7.51
C ARG A 125 14.22 -18.55 7.32
N ASP A 126 14.51 -18.28 6.05
CA ASP A 126 15.55 -17.34 5.66
C ASP A 126 14.97 -15.92 5.63
N ASP A 127 15.45 -15.04 6.52
CA ASP A 127 15.05 -13.63 6.55
C ASP A 127 16.01 -12.78 5.69
N LEU A 128 15.59 -11.57 5.34
CA LEU A 128 16.45 -10.60 4.63
C LEU A 128 16.86 -9.47 5.57
N VAL A 129 18.14 -9.39 5.88
CA VAL A 129 18.71 -8.30 6.70
C VAL A 129 19.31 -7.21 5.81
N LEU A 130 18.65 -6.06 5.81
CA LEU A 130 19.00 -4.85 5.07
C LEU A 130 19.66 -3.83 5.99
N HIS A 131 20.45 -2.92 5.41
CA HIS A 131 21.15 -1.89 6.17
C HIS A 131 20.80 -0.51 5.62
N PHE A 132 20.28 0.37 6.48
CA PHE A 132 19.75 1.67 6.09
C PHE A 132 20.62 2.82 6.63
N PRO A 133 21.01 3.80 5.81
CA PRO A 133 21.73 4.98 6.28
C PRO A 133 20.93 5.76 7.33
N THR A 134 21.45 5.86 8.56
CA THR A 134 20.75 6.52 9.67
C THR A 134 20.37 7.97 9.36
N GLY A 135 21.24 8.69 8.66
CA GLY A 135 20.99 10.10 8.31
C GLY A 135 19.86 10.32 7.29
N GLU A 136 19.31 9.25 6.70
CA GLU A 136 18.23 9.32 5.70
C GLU A 136 16.89 8.78 6.23
N THR A 137 16.85 8.23 7.45
CA THR A 137 15.63 7.63 8.01
C THR A 137 14.62 8.65 8.51
N GLY A 138 15.04 9.90 8.69
CA GLY A 138 14.15 10.97 9.12
C GLY A 138 13.71 10.90 10.59
N PHE A 139 14.29 10.01 11.40
CA PHE A 139 14.08 10.06 12.85
C PHE A 139 14.56 11.40 13.38
N ASP A 140 13.67 12.10 14.07
CA ASP A 140 14.07 13.31 14.75
C ASP A 140 14.30 13.02 16.24
N GLY A 141 13.59 12.12 16.89
CA GLY A 141 13.77 11.77 18.29
C GLY A 141 12.51 11.80 19.14
N ASP A 142 11.36 12.08 18.53
CA ASP A 142 10.05 11.93 19.16
C ASP A 142 9.41 10.55 18.87
N GLU A 143 10.05 9.71 18.06
CA GLU A 143 9.53 8.40 17.67
C GLU A 143 9.84 7.30 18.69
N SER A 144 8.87 6.40 18.89
CA SER A 144 9.04 5.14 19.63
C SER A 144 8.92 3.92 18.73
N GLU A 145 8.65 4.12 17.46
CA GLU A 145 8.46 3.08 16.46
C GLU A 145 9.22 3.46 15.19
N ALA A 146 9.73 2.46 14.49
CA ALA A 146 10.27 2.57 13.15
C ALA A 146 9.35 1.83 12.19
N ARG A 147 9.29 2.29 10.94
CA ARG A 147 8.46 1.69 9.89
C ARG A 147 9.32 1.20 8.74
N LEU A 148 9.04 -0.01 8.26
CA LEU A 148 9.58 -0.55 7.02
C LEU A 148 8.43 -0.73 6.03
N GLU A 149 8.62 -0.27 4.80
CA GLU A 149 7.71 -0.51 3.69
C GLU A 149 8.44 -1.25 2.57
N TRP A 150 7.75 -2.18 1.93
CA TRP A 150 8.19 -2.82 0.68
C TRP A 150 7.33 -2.34 -0.47
N GLU A 151 7.91 -1.87 -1.57
CA GLU A 151 7.18 -1.40 -2.75
C GLU A 151 6.91 -2.53 -3.76
N ARG A 152 5.66 -2.59 -4.25
CA ARG A 152 5.21 -3.62 -5.20
C ARG A 152 5.75 -3.40 -6.60
N ASP A 153 6.01 -2.15 -6.96
CA ASP A 153 6.46 -1.75 -8.28
C ASP A 153 7.40 -0.54 -8.24
N GLU A 154 7.91 -0.17 -9.41
CA GLU A 154 8.82 0.97 -9.58
C GLU A 154 8.12 2.33 -9.40
N ALA A 155 6.79 2.38 -9.39
CA ALA A 155 6.05 3.62 -9.16
C ALA A 155 6.07 4.03 -7.68
N GLY A 156 6.52 3.13 -6.79
CA GLY A 156 6.66 3.38 -5.36
C GLY A 156 5.36 3.19 -4.58
N GLU A 157 4.37 2.50 -5.15
CA GLU A 157 3.20 2.07 -4.38
C GLU A 157 3.62 0.97 -3.40
N HIS A 158 3.47 1.22 -2.09
CA HIS A 158 3.87 0.24 -1.10
C HIS A 158 2.93 -0.97 -1.09
N GLY A 159 3.51 -2.17 -1.04
CA GLY A 159 2.80 -3.43 -0.95
C GLY A 159 2.47 -3.80 0.47
N LEU A 160 3.53 -3.99 1.25
CA LEU A 160 3.52 -4.45 2.63
C LEU A 160 4.22 -3.41 3.51
N SER A 161 3.86 -3.39 4.80
CA SER A 161 4.57 -2.57 5.77
C SER A 161 4.56 -3.22 7.14
N GLY A 162 5.62 -2.97 7.90
CA GLY A 162 5.76 -3.40 9.28
C GLY A 162 6.23 -2.24 10.15
N THR A 163 6.02 -2.38 11.45
CA THR A 163 6.59 -1.48 12.45
C THR A 163 7.24 -2.28 13.56
N ASP A 164 8.31 -1.73 14.12
CA ASP A 164 8.97 -2.26 15.30
C ASP A 164 9.27 -1.15 16.30
N THR A 165 9.39 -1.50 17.57
CA THR A 165 9.70 -0.57 18.65
C THR A 165 11.17 -0.17 18.57
N VAL A 166 11.44 1.13 18.75
CA VAL A 166 12.81 1.65 18.78
C VAL A 166 12.98 2.63 19.93
N THR A 167 14.23 2.76 20.40
CA THR A 167 14.61 3.79 21.37
C THR A 167 15.51 4.82 20.72
N ILE A 168 15.03 6.05 20.56
CA ILE A 168 15.90 7.12 20.07
C ILE A 168 16.83 7.60 21.18
N VAL A 169 18.14 7.57 20.92
CA VAL A 169 19.20 7.91 21.88
C VAL A 169 20.13 9.00 21.34
N GLY A 170 20.75 9.75 22.25
CA GLY A 170 21.92 10.56 21.90
C GLY A 170 21.63 11.87 21.17
N ARG A 171 20.36 12.24 20.94
CA ARG A 171 20.01 13.59 20.45
C ARG A 171 20.51 14.62 21.47
N ARG A 172 21.38 15.53 21.04
CA ARG A 172 21.68 16.70 21.88
C ARG A 172 20.42 17.55 21.95
N SER A 173 19.92 17.80 23.15
CA SER A 173 18.93 18.86 23.35
C SER A 173 19.57 20.19 22.93
N ASP A 174 18.97 20.89 21.97
CA ASP A 174 19.32 22.28 21.62
C ASP A 174 18.92 23.27 22.72
#